data_AF-A0A1F8GW41-F1
#
_entry.id   AF-A0A1F8GW41-F1
#
_cell.length_a   1.000
_cell.length_b   1.000
_cell.length_c   1.000
_cell.angle_alpha   90.00
_cell.angle_beta   90.00
_cell.angle_gamma   90.00
#
_symmetry.space_group_name_H-M   'P 1'
#
loop_
_entity.id
_entity.type
_entity.pdbx_description
1 polymer ?
#
loop_
_entity_poly.entity_id
_entity_poly.type
_entity_poly.pdbx_seq_one_letter_code
_entity_poly.pdbx_strand_id
1 'polypeptide(L)' 'MGYKWLIWGVVIFIISGLGWFVAVVLNVVTLGGLRFAANIFGYIAAASIPVSIVLAIIDRKKK' A
#
# COMPACT_ATOMS: atom_id res chain seq x y z
N MET A 1 -1.13 7.70 -21.28
CA MET A 1 -0.88 6.37 -20.70
C MET A 1 -0.45 6.44 -19.23
N GLY A 2 0.08 7.56 -18.72
CA GLY A 2 0.45 7.69 -17.30
C GLY A 2 -0.66 7.59 -16.25
N TYR A 3 -1.95 7.68 -16.62
CA TYR A 3 -3.06 7.47 -15.67
C TYR A 3 -3.18 6.02 -15.19
N LYS A 4 -2.70 5.04 -15.99
CA LYS A 4 -2.78 3.62 -15.63
C LYS A 4 -2.00 3.34 -14.35
N TRP A 5 -0.79 3.89 -14.22
CA TRP A 5 0.08 3.69 -13.06
C TRP A 5 -0.47 4.29 -11.77
N LEU A 6 -1.14 5.44 -11.86
CA LEU A 6 -1.87 6.04 -10.74
C LEU A 6 -3.04 5.16 -10.29
N ILE A 7 -3.82 4.63 -11.24
CA ILE A 7 -4.94 3.74 -10.93
C ILE A 7 -4.45 2.46 -10.25
N TRP A 8 -3.38 1.84 -10.75
CA TRP A 8 -2.76 0.69 -10.10
C TRP A 8 -2.26 1.00 -8.68
N GLY A 9 -1.66 2.18 -8.48
CA GLY A 9 -1.27 2.65 -7.15
C GLY A 9 -2.43 2.74 -6.16
N VAL A 10 -3.56 3.31 -6.60
CA VAL A 10 -4.78 3.42 -5.79
C VAL A 10 -5.36 2.05 -5.48
N VAL A 11 -5.39 1.13 -6.45
CA VAL A 11 -5.87 -0.25 -6.22
C VAL A 11 -5.00 -0.97 -5.19
N ILE A 12 -3.68 -0.87 -5.30
CA ILE A 12 -2.75 -1.47 -4.33
C ILE A 12 -2.95 -0.82 -2.96
N PHE A 13 -3.10 0.50 -2.88
CA PHE A 13 -3.37 1.20 -1.63
C PHE A 13 -4.64 0.70 -0.94
N ILE A 14 -5.74 0.51 -1.68
CA ILE A 14 -7.01 0.02 -1.13
C ILE A 14 -6.85 -1.42 -0.60
N ILE A 15 -6.24 -2.30 -1.38
CA ILE A 15 -6.05 -3.71 -0.99
C ILE A 15 -5.11 -3.81 0.23
N SER A 16 -3.98 -3.11 0.19
CA SER A 16 -3.01 -3.08 1.29
C SER A 16 -3.58 -2.41 2.54
N GLY A 17 -4.39 -1.36 2.38
CA GLY A 17 -5.08 -0.68 3.48
C GLY A 17 -6.12 -1.57 4.16
N LEU A 18 -6.90 -2.33 3.39
CA LEU A 18 -7.83 -3.33 3.94
C LEU A 18 -7.08 -4.47 4.65
N GLY A 19 -6.02 -5.00 4.05
CA GLY A 19 -5.18 -6.02 4.68
C GLY A 19 -4.51 -5.53 5.96
N TRP A 20 -4.05 -4.27 5.96
CA TRP A 20 -3.50 -3.62 7.15
C TRP A 20 -4.54 -3.48 8.26
N PHE A 21 -5.74 -3.01 7.94
CA PHE A 21 -6.82 -2.86 8.91
C PHE A 21 -7.15 -4.19 9.59
N VAL A 22 -7.31 -5.27 8.81
CA VAL A 22 -7.56 -6.62 9.35
C VAL A 22 -6.38 -7.09 10.21
N ALA A 23 -5.14 -6.89 9.76
CA ALA A 23 -3.95 -7.27 10.52
C ALA A 23 -3.82 -6.49 11.85
N VAL A 24 -4.20 -5.21 11.89
CA VAL A 24 -4.23 -4.40 13.11
C VAL A 24 -5.28 -4.93 14.08
N VAL A 25 -6.50 -5.23 13.60
CA VAL A 25 -7.56 -5.82 14.43
C VAL A 25 -7.09 -7.14 15.05
N LEU A 26 -6.53 -8.04 14.24
CA LEU A 26 -5.99 -9.32 14.73
C LEU A 26 -4.84 -9.12 15.71
N ASN A 27 -4.00 -8.12 15.51
CA ASN A 27 -2.91 -7.81 16.42
C ASN A 27 -3.40 -7.31 17.79
N VAL A 28 -4.50 -6.54 17.83
CA VAL A 28 -5.13 -6.12 19.09
C VAL A 28 -5.75 -7.32 19.80
N VAL A 29 -6.46 -8.19 19.07
CA VAL A 29 -7.10 -9.41 19.62
C VAL A 29 -6.07 -10.40 20.16
N THR A 30 -4.92 -10.52 19.51
CA THR A 30 -3.81 -11.43 19.93
C THR A 30 -2.84 -10.78 20.92
N LEU A 31 -3.19 -9.62 21.50
CA LEU A 31 -2.36 -8.88 22.47
C LEU A 31 -0.94 -8.60 21.98
N GLY A 32 -0.76 -8.39 20.68
CA GLY A 32 0.53 -8.05 20.08
C GLY A 32 1.24 -9.19 19.34
N GLY A 33 0.67 -10.40 19.30
CA GLY A 33 1.28 -11.57 18.64
C GLY A 33 1.50 -11.39 17.13
N LEU A 34 0.75 -10.50 16.48
CA LEU A 34 0.80 -10.25 15.04
C LEU A 34 1.36 -8.86 14.68
N ARG A 35 2.11 -8.23 15.59
CA ARG A 35 2.68 -6.89 15.42
C ARG A 35 3.50 -6.76 14.14
N PHE A 36 4.26 -7.80 13.82
CA PHE A 36 5.09 -7.85 12.62
C PHE A 36 4.25 -7.82 11.34
N ALA A 37 3.18 -8.62 11.27
CA ALA A 37 2.27 -8.64 10.13
C ALA A 37 1.54 -7.30 9.96
N ALA A 38 1.02 -6.73 11.05
CA ALA A 38 0.38 -5.42 11.02
C ALA A 38 1.34 -4.31 10.54
N ASN A 39 2.61 -4.32 10.97
CA ASN A 39 3.58 -3.34 10.50
C ASN A 39 3.94 -3.52 9.02
N ILE A 40 4.12 -4.75 8.53
CA ILE A 40 4.43 -5.00 7.11
C ILE A 40 3.32 -4.48 6.20
N PHE A 41 2.06 -4.84 6.48
CA PHE A 41 0.94 -4.36 5.67
C PHE A 41 0.81 -2.83 5.72
N GLY A 42 1.10 -2.21 6.87
CA GLY A 42 1.11 -0.77 7.03
C GLY A 42 2.19 -0.08 6.19
N TYR A 43 3.41 -0.62 6.17
CA TYR A 43 4.49 -0.09 5.34
C TYR A 43 4.21 -0.22 3.85
N ILE A 44 3.65 -1.35 3.41
CA ILE A 44 3.28 -1.57 2.01
C ILE A 44 2.18 -0.58 1.58
N ALA A 45 1.16 -0.39 2.42
CA ALA A 45 0.11 0.59 2.18
C ALA A 45 0.66 2.02 2.11
N ALA A 46 1.54 2.40 3.04
CA ALA A 46 2.15 3.73 3.04
C ALA A 46 3.07 3.98 1.82
N ALA A 47 3.80 2.95 1.37
CA ALA A 47 4.74 3.06 0.26
C ALA A 47 4.07 3.03 -1.12
N SER A 48 2.87 2.45 -1.25
CA SER A 48 2.22 2.27 -2.55
C SER A 48 1.89 3.58 -3.26
N ILE A 49 1.47 4.61 -2.52
CA ILE A 49 1.17 5.94 -3.06
C ILE A 49 2.44 6.60 -3.64
N PRO A 50 3.54 6.82 -2.87
CA PRO A 50 4.76 7.42 -3.41
C PRO A 50 5.33 6.65 -4.60
N VAL A 51 5.36 5.31 -4.53
CA VAL A 51 5.87 4.46 -5.61
C VAL A 51 5.05 4.64 -6.89
N SER A 52 3.72 4.68 -6.77
CA SER A 52 2.85 4.88 -7.93
C SER A 52 3.01 6.26 -8.59
N ILE A 53 3.24 7.30 -7.78
CA ILE A 53 3.50 8.66 -8.26
C ILE A 53 4.84 8.71 -9.01
N VAL A 54 5.90 8.11 -8.44
CA VAL A 54 7.23 8.06 -9.08
C VAL A 54 7.16 7.33 -10.43
N LEU A 55 6.49 6.18 -10.48
CA LEU A 55 6.31 5.43 -11.72
C LEU A 55 5.52 6.23 -12.77
N ALA A 56 4.46 6.94 -12.35
CA ALA A 56 3.69 7.81 -13.24
C ALA A 56 4.52 8.99 -13.79
N ILE A 57 5.44 9.56 -13.00
CA ILE A 57 6.34 10.63 -13.44
C ILE A 57 7.38 10.09 -14.45
N ILE A 58 7.96 8.92 -14.19
CA ILE A 58 8.93 8.28 -15.09
C ILE A 58 8.27 7.95 -16.44
N ASP A 59 7.05 7.41 -16.43
CA ASP A 59 6.27 7.10 -17.64
C ASP A 59 5.98 8.36 -18.47
N ARG A 60 5.73 9.50 -17.81
CA ARG A 60 5.55 10.79 -18.51
C ARG A 60 6.84 11.34 -19.11
N LYS A 61 8.01 11.11 -18.50
CA LYS A 61 9.30 11.58 -19.03
C LYS A 61 9.83 10.76 -20.20
N LYS A 62 9.44 9.49 -20.32
CA LYS A 62 9.85 8.60 -21.41
C LYS A 62 9.08 8.82 -22.72
N LYS A 63 8.03 9.65 -22.70
CA LYS A 63 7.18 9.99 -23.84
C LYS A 63 7.49 11.38 -24.35
#